data_AF-A0A2V7MDG0-F1
#
_entry.id   AF-A0A2V7MDG0-F1
#
_cell.length_a   1.000
_cell.length_b   1.000
_cell.length_c   1.000
_cell.angle_alpha   90.00
_cell.angle_beta   90.00
_cell.angle_gamma   90.00
#
_symmetry.space_group_name_H-M   'P 1'
#
loop_
_entity.id
_entity.type
_entity.pdbx_description
1 polymer ?
#
loop_
_entity_poly.entity_id
_entity_poly.type
_entity_poly.pdbx_seq_one_letter_code
_entity_poly.pdbx_strand_id
1 'polypeptide(L)'
;MAGMWARLQADLNVRLRRGAWYRINRLDPLQAVLEVGGRLLEIPSAFLQVIERPPRRWTVVPRPDDAVHLPRGCDDRYAVCPSCRERQALAGRPRR
;
A
#
# COMPACT_ATOMS: atom_id res chain seq x y z
N MET A 1 -15.17 12.34 -6.43
CA MET A 1 -14.13 13.08 -5.69
C MET A 1 -12.77 12.70 -6.27
N ALA A 2 -12.19 13.59 -7.08
CA ALA A 2 -10.80 13.47 -7.52
C ALA A 2 -9.89 13.80 -6.31
N GLY A 3 -8.78 13.09 -6.19
CA GLY A 3 -7.85 13.25 -5.08
C GLY A 3 -6.65 12.35 -5.32
N MET A 4 -5.47 12.81 -4.92
CA MET A 4 -4.24 12.04 -5.10
C MET A 4 -4.16 10.90 -4.09
N TRP A 5 -3.54 9.80 -4.50
CA TRP A 5 -3.35 8.61 -3.69
C TRP A 5 -1.88 8.24 -3.67
N ALA A 6 -1.42 7.74 -2.53
CA ALA A 6 -0.05 7.28 -2.34
C ALA A 6 0.00 5.80 -1.97
N ARG A 7 1.01 5.10 -2.47
CA ARG A 7 1.38 3.74 -2.05
C ARG A 7 2.87 3.67 -1.78
N LEU A 8 3.24 3.11 -0.64
CA LEU A 8 4.63 2.86 -0.27
C LEU A 8 5.29 1.90 -1.28
N GLN A 9 6.44 2.29 -1.83
CA GLN A 9 7.27 1.47 -2.73
C GLN A 9 8.46 0.82 -2.03
N ALA A 10 8.77 1.23 -0.80
CA ALA A 10 9.88 0.72 -0.03
C ALA A 10 9.43 -0.34 0.99
N ASP A 11 10.32 -1.26 1.34
CA ASP A 11 10.08 -2.25 2.39
C ASP A 11 10.35 -1.66 3.78
N LEU A 12 9.50 -0.72 4.22
CA LEU A 12 9.67 0.04 5.46
C LEU A 12 8.47 -0.09 6.41
N ASN A 13 8.74 -0.17 7.71
CA ASN A 13 7.71 -0.19 8.76
C ASN A 13 7.30 1.22 9.21
N VAL A 14 6.70 1.99 8.30
CA VAL A 14 6.25 3.37 8.55
C VAL A 14 4.75 3.46 8.88
N ARG A 15 4.21 2.43 9.55
CA ARG A 15 2.77 2.29 9.89
C ARG A 15 1.81 2.28 8.68
N LEU A 16 2.35 2.14 7.47
CA LEU A 16 1.58 1.89 6.26
C LEU A 16 1.53 0.40 5.99
N ARG A 17 0.37 -0.09 5.54
CA ARG A 17 0.24 -1.45 5.04
C ARG A 17 0.90 -1.53 3.67
N ARG A 18 1.89 -2.40 3.53
CA ARG A 18 2.56 -2.70 2.26
C ARG A 18 1.55 -3.01 1.17
N GLY A 19 1.67 -2.32 0.05
CA GLY A 19 0.81 -2.45 -1.13
C GLY A 19 -0.55 -1.74 -1.07
N ALA A 20 -0.92 -1.16 0.08
CA ALA A 20 -2.15 -0.40 0.21
C ALA A 20 -2.02 1.02 -0.34
N TRP A 21 -3.14 1.57 -0.81
CA TRP A 21 -3.25 2.96 -1.22
C TRP A 21 -3.90 3.80 -0.11
N TYR A 22 -3.39 5.00 0.07
CA TYR A 22 -3.86 5.96 1.06
C TYR A 22 -4.14 7.30 0.38
N ARG A 23 -5.16 8.00 0.87
CA ARG A 23 -5.48 9.33 0.37
C ARG A 23 -4.41 10.31 0.82
N ILE A 24 -3.95 11.15 -0.10
CA ILE A 24 -3.04 12.25 0.21
C ILE A 24 -3.87 13.44 0.70
N ASN A 25 -3.52 13.96 1.87
CA ASN A 25 -4.06 15.20 2.42
C ASN A 25 -3.20 16.41 2.01
N ARG A 26 -1.87 16.25 1.98
CA ARG A 26 -0.90 17.26 1.52
C ARG A 26 0.27 16.56 0.83
N LEU A 27 0.79 17.15 -0.25
CA LEU A 27 1.95 16.65 -0.98
C LEU A 27 2.99 17.76 -1.11
N ASP A 28 4.11 17.60 -0.44
CA ASP A 28 5.29 18.47 -0.56
C ASP A 28 6.45 17.68 -1.18
N PRO A 29 7.49 18.35 -1.72
CA PRO A 29 8.62 17.68 -2.36
C PRO A 29 9.34 16.67 -1.46
N LEU A 30 9.42 16.94 -0.15
CA LEU A 30 10.13 16.10 0.82
C LEU A 30 9.20 15.17 1.61
N GLN A 31 7.98 15.60 1.89
CA GLN A 31 7.04 14.90 2.77
C GLN A 31 5.64 14.91 2.18
N ALA A 32 4.89 13.83 2.40
CA ALA A 32 3.47 13.75 2.12
C ALA A 32 2.71 13.44 3.42
N VAL A 33 1.55 14.07 3.58
CA VAL A 33 0.63 13.78 4.67
C VAL A 33 -0.45 12.84 4.15
N LEU A 34 -0.51 11.62 4.69
CA LEU A 34 -1.46 10.57 4.30
C LEU A 34 -2.54 10.37 5.36
N GLU A 35 -3.78 10.13 4.91
CA GLU A 35 -4.88 9.73 5.79
C GLU A 35 -4.89 8.20 5.98
N VAL A 36 -4.62 7.76 7.21
CA VAL A 36 -4.45 6.36 7.59
C VAL A 36 -5.38 6.04 8.77
N GLY A 37 -6.52 5.41 8.48
CA GLY A 37 -7.49 5.02 9.51
C GLY A 37 -8.01 6.21 10.34
N GLY A 38 -8.27 7.35 9.70
CA GLY A 38 -8.72 8.58 10.36
C GLY A 38 -7.60 9.40 11.02
N ARG A 39 -6.33 8.99 10.88
CA ARG A 39 -5.16 9.72 11.40
C ARG A 39 -4.34 10.28 10.23
N LEU A 40 -3.66 11.39 10.46
CA LEU A 40 -2.71 11.95 9.50
C LEU A 40 -1.30 11.48 9.84
N LEU A 41 -0.59 10.90 8.85
CA LEU A 41 0.80 10.46 9.00
C LEU A 41 1.69 11.16 7.97
N GLU A 42 2.84 11.67 8.41
CA GLU A 42 3.87 12.22 7.54
C GLU A 42 4.80 11.11 7.06
N ILE A 43 5.00 11.03 5.75
CA ILE A 43 5.78 10.00 5.08
C ILE A 43 6.69 10.66 4.04
N PRO A 44 7.99 10.31 3.97
CA PRO A 44 8.87 10.90 2.98
C PRO A 44 8.39 10.61 1.55
N SER A 45 8.25 11.68 0.76
CA SER A 45 7.70 11.60 -0.61
C SER A 45 8.53 10.69 -1.53
N ALA A 46 9.85 10.58 -1.26
CA ALA A 46 10.77 9.74 -2.01
C ALA A 46 10.40 8.23 -2.01
N PHE A 47 9.61 7.76 -1.04
CA PHE A 47 9.20 6.36 -0.96
C PHE A 47 7.79 6.10 -1.47
N LEU A 48 7.10 7.12 -2.01
CA LEU A 48 5.71 7.04 -2.39
C LEU A 48 5.55 7.01 -3.91
N GLN A 49 4.77 6.04 -4.39
CA GLN A 49 4.14 6.13 -5.70
C GLN A 49 2.88 6.97 -5.57
N VAL A 50 2.74 8.02 -6.39
CA VAL A 50 1.58 8.90 -6.40
C VAL A 50 0.75 8.69 -7.67
N ILE A 51 -0.57 8.67 -7.53
CA ILE A 51 -1.52 8.65 -8.66
C ILE A 51 -2.65 9.66 -8.41
N GLU A 52 -3.19 10.25 -9.47
CA GLU A 52 -4.25 11.28 -9.38
C GLU A 52 -5.67 10.72 -9.39
N ARG A 53 -5.82 9.45 -9.76
CA ARG A 53 -7.10 8.76 -9.87
C ARG A 53 -7.23 7.70 -8.79
N PRO A 54 -8.45 7.41 -8.30
CA PRO A 54 -8.67 6.32 -7.36
C PRO A 54 -8.08 5.01 -7.92
N PRO A 55 -7.30 4.27 -7.11
CA PRO A 55 -6.71 3.01 -7.53
C PRO A 55 -7.83 1.99 -7.81
N ARG A 56 -7.74 1.32 -8.95
CA ARG A 56 -8.70 0.26 -9.35
C ARG A 56 -8.06 -1.12 -9.44
N ARG A 57 -6.73 -1.17 -9.44
CA ARG A 57 -5.97 -2.41 -9.58
C ARG A 57 -5.53 -2.89 -8.21
N TRP A 58 -5.65 -4.19 -7.99
CA TRP A 58 -5.06 -4.84 -6.84
C TRP A 58 -3.54 -4.73 -6.90
N THR A 59 -2.93 -4.57 -5.72
CA THR A 59 -1.47 -4.66 -5.60
C THR A 59 -1.10 -6.09 -5.20
N VAL A 60 -0.20 -6.72 -5.93
CA VAL A 60 0.45 -7.96 -5.48
C VAL A 60 1.72 -7.58 -4.72
N VAL A 61 1.83 -8.06 -3.48
CA VAL A 61 2.96 -7.80 -2.59
C VAL A 61 3.70 -9.12 -2.39
N PRO A 62 5.00 -9.20 -2.73
CA PRO A 62 5.83 -10.34 -2.33
C PRO A 62 5.94 -10.39 -0.81
N ARG A 63 6.23 -11.57 -0.24
CA ARG A 63 6.45 -11.71 1.20
C ARG A 63 7.53 -10.69 1.65
N PRO A 64 7.21 -9.75 2.54
CA PRO A 64 8.20 -8.85 3.11
C PRO A 64 9.17 -9.62 4.01
N ASP A 65 10.43 -9.19 4.08
CA ASP A 65 11.47 -9.92 4.82
C ASP A 65 11.19 -9.96 6.33
N ASP A 66 10.55 -8.92 6.85
CA ASP A 66 10.20 -8.76 8.26
C ASP A 66 8.78 -9.24 8.60
N ALA A 67 8.15 -10.01 7.73
CA ALA A 67 6.76 -10.40 7.89
C ALA A 67 6.57 -11.46 8.99
N VAL A 68 6.22 -11.00 10.19
CA VAL A 68 5.99 -11.87 11.37
C VAL A 68 4.57 -12.44 11.40
N HIS A 69 3.57 -11.68 10.93
CA HIS A 69 2.14 -12.04 11.04
C HIS A 69 1.39 -11.84 9.71
N LEU A 70 1.56 -12.79 8.79
CA LEU A 70 0.73 -12.87 7.59
C LEU A 70 -0.49 -13.78 7.83
N PRO A 71 -1.67 -13.44 7.29
CA PRO A 71 -2.82 -14.34 7.31
C PRO A 71 -2.50 -15.67 6.62
N ARG A 72 -3.16 -16.76 7.03
CA ARG A 72 -2.98 -18.07 6.40
C ARG A 72 -3.20 -17.99 4.88
N GLY A 73 -2.32 -18.60 4.09
CA GLY A 73 -2.36 -18.58 2.63
C GLY A 73 -1.74 -17.34 1.98
N CYS A 74 -1.14 -16.43 2.76
CA CYS A 74 -0.36 -15.30 2.28
C CYS A 74 1.16 -15.57 2.38
N ASP A 75 1.58 -16.81 2.19
CA ASP A 75 2.92 -17.26 2.61
C ASP A 75 4.04 -16.65 1.76
N ASP A 76 3.91 -16.67 0.43
CA ASP A 76 4.93 -16.14 -0.49
C ASP A 76 4.57 -14.75 -1.05
N ARG A 77 3.27 -14.46 -1.12
CA ARG A 77 2.71 -13.19 -1.61
C ARG A 77 1.24 -13.08 -1.25
N TYR A 78 0.73 -11.87 -1.31
CA TYR A 78 -0.68 -11.59 -1.14
C TYR A 78 -1.13 -10.43 -2.04
N ALA A 79 -2.43 -10.35 -2.27
CA ALA A 79 -3.04 -9.22 -2.95
C ALA A 79 -3.59 -8.23 -1.92
N VAL A 80 -3.56 -6.95 -2.25
CA VAL A 80 -4.15 -5.87 -1.43
C VAL A 80 -5.25 -5.19 -2.22
N CYS A 81 -6.45 -5.16 -1.64
CA CYS A 81 -7.58 -4.50 -2.24
C CYS A 81 -7.33 -2.98 -2.31
N PRO A 82 -7.50 -2.34 -3.48
CA PRO A 82 -7.25 -0.90 -3.62
C PRO A 82 -8.27 -0.02 -2.89
N SER A 83 -9.45 -0.58 -2.53
CA SER A 83 -10.53 0.15 -1.85
C SER A 83 -10.45 0.02 -0.34
N CYS A 84 -10.50 -1.21 0.21
CA CYS A 84 -10.54 -1.41 1.66
C CYS A 84 -9.16 -1.65 2.29
N ARG A 85 -8.13 -1.93 1.48
CA ARG A 85 -6.75 -2.25 1.91
C ARG A 85 -6.59 -3.61 2.59
N GLU A 86 -7.63 -4.45 2.56
CA GLU A 86 -7.53 -5.82 3.09
C GLU A 86 -6.58 -6.68 2.27
N ARG A 87 -5.94 -7.62 2.98
CA ARG A 87 -5.04 -8.61 2.37
C ARG A 87 -5.85 -9.83 1.96
N GLN A 88 -5.63 -10.31 0.74
CA GLN A 88 -6.22 -11.51 0.22
C GLN A 88 -5.12 -12.50 -0.15
N ALA A 89 -5.29 -13.75 0.30
CA ALA A 89 -4.45 -14.87 -0.14
C ALA A 89 -4.58 -15.04 -1.66
N LEU A 90 -3.46 -15.28 -2.34
CA LEU A 90 -3.44 -15.54 -3.78
C LEU A 90 -3.27 -17.04 -4.03
N ALA A 91 -4.23 -17.64 -4.73
CA ALA A 91 -4.14 -19.03 -5.16
C ALA A 91 -3.40 -19.15 -6.50
N GLY A 92 -2.46 -20.09 -6.57
CA GLY A 92 -1.73 -20.43 -7.79
C GLY A 92 -0.73 -19.37 -8.25
N ARG A 93 -0.15 -19.61 -9.43
CA ARG A 93 0.78 -18.69 -10.10
C ARG A 93 0.39 -18.57 -11.56
N PRO A 94 0.38 -17.35 -12.13
CA PRO A 94 0.22 -17.19 -13.56
C PRO A 94 1.27 -18.06 -14.25
N ARG A 95 0.80 -18.94 -15.14
CA ARG A 95 1.69 -19.74 -15.98
C ARG A 95 2.25 -18.82 -17.06
N ARG A 96 3.54 -19.00 -17.35
CA ARG A 96 4.26 -18.22 -18.34
C ARG A 96 3.85 -18.64 -19.75
#